data_AF-A0A7L4RSJ4-F1
#
_entry.id   AF-A0A7L4RSJ4-F1
#
_cell.length_a   1.000
_cell.length_b   1.000
_cell.length_c   1.000
_cell.angle_alpha   90.00
_cell.angle_beta   90.00
_cell.angle_gamma   90.00
#
_symmetry.space_group_name_H-M   'P 1'
#
loop_
_entity.id
_entity.type
_entity.pdbx_description
1 polymer ?
#
loop_
_entity_poly.entity_id
_entity_poly.type
_entity_poly.pdbx_seq_one_letter_code
_entity_poly.pdbx_strand_id
1 'polypeptide(L)'
;MKKLPIFILLLGCLAGIVYADMMDPFAGVLILGLALIVLLVSWTITLAVELVTSFVYLHLKKLSKWVLLSVILANIISMPLLWGFVIAVTLLSPSMTTYLFALLIGEVGVIVLEAVVIFLVNRKGIKKSDAVAMSVINNMASFLIGVVLVLVARL
;
A
#
# COMPACT_ATOMS: atom_id res chain seq x y z
N MET A 1 26.61 -13.24 -1.51
CA MET A 1 26.20 -11.82 -1.55
C MET A 1 24.85 -11.69 -0.84
N LYS A 2 24.75 -10.96 0.27
CA LYS A 2 23.48 -10.76 0.99
C LYS A 2 22.60 -9.84 0.13
N LYS A 3 21.49 -10.36 -0.42
CA LYS A 3 20.54 -9.54 -1.18
C LYS A 3 20.02 -8.44 -0.27
N LEU A 4 20.36 -7.19 -0.60
CA LEU A 4 19.89 -6.02 0.10
C LEU A 4 18.35 -5.98 -0.05
N PRO A 5 17.56 -6.04 1.03
CA PRO A 5 16.11 -6.02 0.90
C PRO A 5 15.69 -4.75 0.18
N ILE A 6 14.75 -4.86 -0.78
CA ILE A 6 14.13 -3.76 -1.54
C ILE A 6 13.73 -2.57 -0.64
N PHE A 7 13.46 -2.84 0.63
CA PHE A 7 13.19 -1.86 1.66
C PHE A 7 14.36 -0.91 2.02
N ILE A 8 15.61 -1.40 2.03
CA ILE A 8 16.81 -0.55 2.14
C ILE A 8 16.97 0.30 0.87
N LEU A 9 16.43 -0.16 -0.26
CA LEU A 9 16.41 0.61 -1.50
C LEU A 9 15.45 1.80 -1.41
N LEU A 10 14.26 1.68 -0.79
CA LEU A 10 13.33 2.80 -0.61
C LEU A 10 13.79 3.82 0.46
N LEU A 11 14.29 3.34 1.61
CA LEU A 11 14.91 4.22 2.62
C LEU A 11 16.24 4.81 2.12
N GLY A 12 17.01 4.04 1.36
CA GLY A 12 18.21 4.48 0.66
C GLY A 12 17.92 5.44 -0.50
N CYS A 13 16.74 5.37 -1.11
CA CYS A 13 16.29 6.35 -2.10
C CYS A 13 15.98 7.68 -1.42
N LEU A 14 15.26 7.70 -0.29
CA LEU A 14 14.99 8.94 0.46
C LEU A 14 16.28 9.55 1.06
N ALA A 15 17.13 8.74 1.67
CA ALA A 15 18.44 9.19 2.16
C ALA A 15 19.39 9.57 1.00
N GLY A 16 19.30 8.87 -0.12
CA GLY A 16 20.05 9.12 -1.34
C GLY A 16 19.59 10.37 -2.08
N ILE A 17 18.31 10.74 -2.03
CA ILE A 17 17.81 12.03 -2.56
C ILE A 17 18.42 13.17 -1.74
N VAL A 18 18.40 13.09 -0.41
CA VAL A 18 18.99 14.11 0.47
C VAL A 18 20.52 14.19 0.28
N TYR A 19 21.20 13.05 0.10
CA TYR A 19 22.66 13.01 -0.07
C TYR A 19 23.10 13.38 -1.49
N ALA A 20 22.32 13.04 -2.52
CA ALA A 20 22.60 13.38 -3.92
C ALA A 20 22.32 14.85 -4.21
N ASP A 21 21.30 15.47 -3.60
CA ASP A 21 21.10 16.93 -3.70
C ASP A 21 22.33 17.73 -3.19
N MET A 22 23.12 17.13 -2.28
CA MET A 22 24.34 17.75 -1.74
C MET A 22 25.61 17.49 -2.57
N MET A 23 25.63 16.51 -3.49
CA MET A 23 26.85 16.04 -4.16
C MET A 23 26.73 15.95 -5.70
N ASP A 24 25.57 15.55 -6.24
CA ASP A 24 25.26 15.52 -7.68
C ASP A 24 23.72 15.52 -7.91
N PRO A 25 23.12 16.66 -8.33
CA PRO A 25 21.68 16.78 -8.51
C PRO A 25 21.12 15.80 -9.57
N PHE A 26 21.93 15.34 -10.52
CA PHE A 26 21.48 14.35 -11.51
C PHE A 26 21.23 12.97 -10.89
N ALA A 27 22.07 12.56 -9.94
CA ALA A 27 21.88 11.31 -9.22
C ALA A 27 20.60 11.34 -8.36
N GLY A 28 20.28 12.48 -7.75
CA GLY A 28 19.06 12.65 -6.95
C GLY A 28 17.78 12.50 -7.77
N VAL A 29 17.74 13.13 -8.94
CA VAL A 29 16.61 13.01 -9.88
C VAL A 29 16.43 11.57 -10.36
N LEU A 30 17.53 10.87 -10.68
CA LEU A 30 17.47 9.47 -11.12
C LEU A 30 16.92 8.55 -10.01
N ILE A 31 17.40 8.71 -8.78
CA ILE A 31 16.95 7.94 -7.61
C ILE A 31 15.46 8.19 -7.34
N LEU A 32 15.02 9.44 -7.40
CA LEU A 32 13.60 9.80 -7.25
C LEU A 32 12.75 9.17 -8.35
N GLY A 33 13.19 9.26 -9.61
CA GLY A 33 12.49 8.65 -10.74
C GLY A 33 12.31 7.14 -10.59
N LEU A 34 13.37 6.44 -10.16
CA LEU A 34 13.31 5.00 -9.89
C LEU A 34 12.37 4.67 -8.73
N ALA A 35 12.41 5.45 -7.63
CA ALA A 35 11.51 5.25 -6.49
C ALA A 35 10.03 5.41 -6.90
N LEU A 36 9.71 6.43 -7.71
CA LEU A 36 8.37 6.65 -8.23
C LEU A 36 7.89 5.49 -9.11
N ILE A 37 8.75 4.95 -9.98
CA ILE A 37 8.42 3.79 -10.81
C ILE A 37 8.10 2.58 -9.92
N VAL A 38 8.93 2.30 -8.91
CA VAL A 38 8.70 1.19 -7.99
C VAL A 38 7.39 1.35 -7.23
N LEU A 39 7.08 2.55 -6.75
CA LEU A 39 5.83 2.85 -6.06
C LEU A 39 4.62 2.68 -6.98
N LEU A 40 4.68 3.17 -8.22
CA LEU A 40 3.60 3.04 -9.20
C LEU A 40 3.34 1.58 -9.59
N VAL A 41 4.40 0.79 -9.80
CA VAL A 41 4.27 -0.64 -10.10
C VAL A 41 3.67 -1.38 -8.91
N SER A 42 4.17 -1.12 -7.69
CA SER A 42 3.67 -1.77 -6.48
C SER A 42 2.20 -1.42 -6.24
N TRP A 43 1.83 -0.15 -6.37
CA TRP A 43 0.45 0.32 -6.26
C TRP A 43 -0.47 -0.33 -7.31
N THR A 44 -0.01 -0.46 -8.56
CA THR A 44 -0.77 -1.07 -9.64
C THR A 44 -1.04 -2.55 -9.37
N ILE A 45 -0.04 -3.28 -8.87
CA ILE A 45 -0.19 -4.70 -8.50
C ILE A 45 -1.17 -4.84 -7.33
N THR A 46 -1.01 -4.04 -6.27
CA THR A 46 -1.92 -4.03 -5.12
C THR A 46 -3.35 -3.76 -5.56
N LEU A 47 -3.58 -2.70 -6.34
CA LEU A 47 -4.89 -2.35 -6.84
C LEU A 47 -5.50 -3.48 -7.69
N ALA A 48 -4.70 -4.12 -8.55
CA ALA A 48 -5.16 -5.24 -9.37
C ALA A 48 -5.62 -6.43 -8.51
N VAL A 49 -4.83 -6.81 -7.49
CA VAL A 49 -5.19 -7.89 -6.55
C VAL A 49 -6.49 -7.55 -5.84
N GLU A 50 -6.61 -6.33 -5.31
CA GLU A 50 -7.78 -5.91 -4.54
C GLU A 50 -9.06 -5.78 -5.39
N LEU A 51 -8.93 -5.38 -6.65
CA LEU A 51 -10.06 -5.37 -7.58
C LEU A 51 -10.52 -6.79 -7.91
N VAL A 52 -9.60 -7.73 -8.09
CA VAL A 52 -9.94 -9.14 -8.34
C VAL A 52 -10.63 -9.76 -7.12
N THR A 53 -10.07 -9.57 -5.91
CA THR A 53 -10.68 -10.11 -4.69
C THR A 53 -12.04 -9.48 -4.40
N SER A 54 -12.16 -8.17 -4.59
CA SER A 54 -13.43 -7.45 -4.47
C SER A 54 -14.44 -7.94 -5.49
N PHE A 55 -14.04 -8.16 -6.75
CA PHE A 55 -14.93 -8.66 -7.79
C PHE A 55 -15.47 -10.05 -7.43
N VAL A 56 -14.61 -10.96 -6.97
CA VAL A 56 -15.02 -12.29 -6.51
C VAL A 56 -15.99 -12.17 -5.33
N TYR A 57 -15.68 -11.34 -4.34
CA TYR A 57 -16.55 -11.13 -3.18
C TYR A 57 -17.94 -10.59 -3.57
N LEU A 58 -17.98 -9.54 -4.40
CA LEU A 58 -19.22 -8.94 -4.89
C LEU A 58 -20.05 -9.93 -5.70
N HIS A 59 -19.40 -10.77 -6.51
CA HIS A 59 -20.06 -11.82 -7.28
C HIS A 59 -20.71 -12.86 -6.35
N LEU A 60 -19.99 -13.35 -5.34
CA LEU A 60 -20.50 -14.32 -4.36
C LEU A 60 -21.66 -13.75 -3.53
N LYS A 61 -21.59 -12.48 -3.17
CA LYS A 61 -22.64 -11.78 -2.40
C LYS A 61 -23.76 -11.19 -3.26
N LYS A 62 -23.68 -11.32 -4.60
CA LYS A 62 -24.63 -10.73 -5.57
C LYS A 62 -24.82 -9.22 -5.37
N LEU A 63 -23.74 -8.52 -5.05
CA LEU A 63 -23.73 -7.07 -4.85
C LEU A 63 -23.41 -6.35 -6.17
N SER A 64 -23.70 -5.04 -6.17
CA SER A 64 -23.45 -4.19 -7.34
C SER A 64 -21.97 -4.08 -7.66
N LYS A 65 -21.60 -4.24 -8.94
CA LYS A 65 -20.21 -4.06 -9.42
C LYS A 65 -19.72 -2.62 -9.31
N TRP A 66 -20.62 -1.65 -9.18
CA TRP A 66 -20.28 -0.23 -8.96
C TRP A 66 -19.44 -0.01 -7.68
N VAL A 67 -19.52 -0.93 -6.71
CA VAL A 67 -18.67 -0.91 -5.51
C VAL A 67 -17.18 -0.94 -5.86
N LEU A 68 -16.77 -1.54 -6.99
CA LEU A 68 -15.37 -1.57 -7.41
C LEU A 68 -14.78 -0.17 -7.58
N LEU A 69 -15.57 0.81 -8.03
CA LEU A 69 -15.10 2.20 -8.12
C LEU A 69 -14.75 2.77 -6.75
N SER A 70 -15.49 2.40 -5.71
CA SER A 70 -15.20 2.83 -4.34
C SER A 70 -13.95 2.16 -3.77
N VAL A 71 -13.61 0.94 -4.22
CA VAL A 71 -12.35 0.28 -3.86
C VAL A 71 -11.16 1.02 -4.47
N ILE A 72 -11.27 1.44 -5.74
CA ILE A 72 -10.26 2.29 -6.39
C ILE A 72 -10.08 3.60 -5.60
N LEU A 73 -11.18 4.29 -5.28
CA LEU A 73 -11.15 5.53 -4.51
C LEU A 73 -10.54 5.33 -3.12
N ALA A 74 -10.91 4.25 -2.44
CA ALA A 74 -10.39 3.91 -1.13
C ALA A 74 -8.86 3.72 -1.19
N ASN A 75 -8.34 3.00 -2.20
CA ASN A 75 -6.91 2.79 -2.43
C ASN A 75 -6.14 4.08 -2.75
N ILE A 76 -6.73 4.95 -3.58
CA ILE A 76 -6.12 6.25 -3.94
C ILE A 76 -5.91 7.11 -2.68
N ILE A 77 -6.83 7.03 -1.72
CA ILE A 77 -6.76 7.81 -0.48
C ILE A 77 -5.89 7.10 0.56
N SER A 78 -6.04 5.78 0.73
CA SER A 78 -5.39 5.01 1.79
C SER A 78 -3.89 4.87 1.59
N MET A 79 -3.43 4.66 0.35
CA MET A 79 -2.02 4.40 0.07
C MET A 79 -1.09 5.58 0.39
N PRO A 80 -1.39 6.84 -0.04
CA PRO A 80 -0.61 7.99 0.38
C PRO A 80 -0.60 8.19 1.90
N LEU A 81 -1.73 7.93 2.57
CA LEU A 81 -1.82 8.07 4.03
C LEU A 81 -1.00 7.01 4.77
N LEU A 82 -1.02 5.76 4.30
CA LEU A 82 -0.20 4.67 4.84
C LEU A 82 1.28 5.02 4.76
N TRP A 83 1.76 5.35 3.56
CA TRP A 83 3.17 5.66 3.38
C TRP A 83 3.58 6.96 4.06
N GLY A 84 2.72 7.98 4.05
CA GLY A 84 2.95 9.22 4.80
C GLY A 84 3.10 8.96 6.30
N PHE A 85 2.22 8.13 6.87
CA PHE A 85 2.29 7.72 8.28
C PHE A 85 3.57 6.93 8.57
N VAL A 86 3.86 5.90 7.78
CA VAL A 86 5.05 5.04 7.95
C VAL A 86 6.34 5.85 7.84
N ILE A 87 6.44 6.76 6.87
CA ILE A 87 7.59 7.66 6.70
C ILE A 87 7.70 8.58 7.93
N ALA A 88 6.61 9.26 8.33
CA ALA A 88 6.62 10.18 9.45
C ALA A 88 7.08 9.51 10.75
N VAL A 89 6.57 8.31 11.06
CA VAL A 89 6.95 7.57 12.26
C VAL A 89 8.40 7.06 12.19
N THR A 90 8.81 6.55 11.02
CA THR A 90 10.19 6.04 10.84
C THR A 90 11.23 7.16 10.94
N LEU A 91 10.90 8.38 10.52
CA LEU A 91 11.78 9.55 10.67
C LEU A 91 11.98 9.94 12.14
N LEU A 92 10.97 9.77 12.99
CA LEU A 92 11.07 10.06 14.44
C LEU A 92 11.92 9.01 15.18
N SER A 93 11.92 7.76 14.70
CA SER A 93 12.68 6.67 15.31
C SER A 93 13.12 5.67 14.22
N PRO A 94 14.33 5.82 13.66
CA PRO A 94 14.79 5.04 12.51
C PRO A 94 15.31 3.66 12.94
N SER A 95 14.41 2.83 13.46
CA SER A 95 14.69 1.43 13.78
C SER A 95 13.79 0.50 12.96
N MET A 96 14.30 -0.70 12.65
CA MET A 96 13.51 -1.72 11.93
C MET A 96 12.24 -2.09 12.71
N THR A 97 12.33 -2.15 14.04
CA THR A 97 11.18 -2.43 14.91
C THR A 97 10.12 -1.33 14.81
N THR A 98 10.54 -0.06 14.84
CA THR A 98 9.62 1.08 14.68
C THR A 98 8.93 1.04 13.33
N TYR A 99 9.68 0.75 12.26
CA TYR A 99 9.11 0.61 10.91
C TYR A 99 8.03 -0.49 10.85
N LEU A 100 8.33 -1.69 11.34
CA LEU A 100 7.37 -2.81 11.31
C LEU A 100 6.11 -2.51 12.12
N PHE A 101 6.27 -1.83 13.26
CA PHE A 101 5.15 -1.42 14.10
C PHE A 101 4.31 -0.33 13.44
N ALA A 102 4.95 0.66 12.82
CA ALA A 102 4.27 1.69 12.03
C ALA A 102 3.51 1.08 10.85
N LEU A 103 4.11 0.11 10.16
CA LEU A 103 3.44 -0.61 9.08
C LEU A 103 2.21 -1.34 9.61
N LEU A 104 2.34 -2.13 10.67
CA LEU A 104 1.21 -2.88 11.25
C LEU A 104 0.06 -1.97 11.67
N ILE A 105 0.34 -0.87 12.38
CA ILE A 105 -0.68 0.11 12.77
C ILE A 105 -1.29 0.78 11.54
N GLY A 106 -0.45 1.15 10.58
CA GLY A 106 -0.86 1.77 9.33
C GLY A 106 -1.84 0.89 8.56
N GLU A 107 -1.53 -0.39 8.40
CA GLU A 107 -2.39 -1.39 7.73
C GLU A 107 -3.76 -1.52 8.43
N VAL A 108 -3.79 -1.58 9.77
CA VAL A 108 -5.06 -1.60 10.52
C VAL A 108 -5.85 -0.30 10.29
N GLY A 109 -5.17 0.85 10.26
CA GLY A 109 -5.78 2.14 9.94
C GLY A 109 -6.35 2.19 8.52
N VAL A 110 -5.62 1.66 7.54
CA VAL A 110 -6.04 1.52 6.15
C VAL A 110 -7.30 0.66 6.05
N ILE A 111 -7.33 -0.50 6.72
CA ILE A 111 -8.52 -1.37 6.72
C ILE A 111 -9.77 -0.61 7.20
N VAL A 112 -9.63 0.15 8.29
CA VAL A 112 -10.76 0.93 8.82
C VAL A 112 -11.16 2.04 7.85
N LEU A 113 -10.18 2.80 7.33
CA LEU A 113 -10.41 3.90 6.41
C LEU A 113 -11.10 3.44 5.12
N GLU A 114 -10.60 2.37 4.50
CA GLU A 114 -11.17 1.82 3.27
C GLU A 114 -12.58 1.29 3.50
N ALA A 115 -12.82 0.55 4.59
CA ALA A 115 -14.15 0.10 4.95
C ALA A 115 -15.13 1.28 5.10
N VAL A 116 -14.69 2.38 5.71
CA VAL A 116 -15.48 3.63 5.83
C VAL A 116 -15.75 4.23 4.46
N VAL A 117 -14.74 4.40 3.61
CA VAL A 117 -14.90 4.98 2.26
C VAL A 117 -15.85 4.13 1.40
N ILE A 118 -15.64 2.82 1.34
CA ILE A 118 -16.47 1.87 0.59
C ILE A 118 -17.93 1.95 1.09
N PHE A 119 -18.14 1.96 2.41
CA PHE A 119 -19.48 2.06 2.98
C PHE A 119 -20.15 3.40 2.68
N LEU A 120 -19.45 4.53 2.86
CA LEU A 120 -20.02 5.86 2.67
C LEU A 120 -20.46 6.09 1.21
N VAL A 121 -19.63 5.68 0.25
CA VAL A 121 -19.93 5.80 -1.19
C VAL A 121 -21.08 4.88 -1.60
N ASN A 122 -21.23 3.71 -0.96
CA ASN A 122 -22.23 2.69 -1.33
C ASN A 122 -23.31 2.46 -0.26
N ARG A 123 -23.59 3.45 0.60
CA ARG A 123 -24.46 3.31 1.78
C ARG A 123 -25.87 2.75 1.52
N LYS A 124 -26.36 2.90 0.29
CA LYS A 124 -27.68 2.40 -0.15
C LYS A 124 -27.68 0.93 -0.56
N GLY A 125 -26.52 0.37 -0.90
CA GLY A 125 -26.39 -0.94 -1.54
C GLY A 125 -25.49 -1.95 -0.81
N ILE A 126 -24.75 -1.52 0.22
CA ILE A 126 -23.84 -2.38 0.97
C ILE A 126 -24.07 -2.25 2.48
N LYS A 127 -23.99 -3.36 3.22
CA LYS A 127 -24.01 -3.33 4.68
C LYS A 127 -22.62 -2.96 5.22
N LYS A 128 -22.58 -2.35 6.41
CA LYS A 128 -21.30 -2.03 7.09
C LYS A 128 -20.39 -3.26 7.24
N SER A 129 -20.98 -4.41 7.57
CA SER A 129 -20.25 -5.68 7.71
C SER A 129 -19.60 -6.14 6.40
N ASP A 130 -20.27 -5.92 5.27
CA ASP A 130 -19.73 -6.32 3.96
C ASP A 130 -18.59 -5.40 3.54
N ALA A 131 -18.69 -4.09 3.82
CA ALA A 131 -17.60 -3.14 3.57
C ALA A 131 -16.35 -3.44 4.41
N VAL A 132 -16.53 -3.76 5.70
CA VAL A 132 -15.44 -4.19 6.58
C VAL A 132 -14.83 -5.50 6.09
N ALA A 133 -15.66 -6.50 5.77
CA ALA A 133 -15.18 -7.78 5.26
C ALA A 133 -14.40 -7.63 3.96
N MET A 134 -14.88 -6.81 3.02
CA MET A 134 -14.18 -6.53 1.77
C MET A 134 -12.81 -5.90 2.02
N SER A 135 -12.73 -4.88 2.86
CA SER A 135 -11.45 -4.22 3.14
C SER A 135 -10.46 -5.16 3.82
N VAL A 136 -10.90 -5.95 4.81
CA VAL A 136 -10.05 -6.98 5.44
C VAL A 136 -9.54 -7.99 4.42
N ILE A 137 -10.43 -8.52 3.57
CA ILE A 137 -10.06 -9.52 2.54
C ILE A 137 -9.05 -8.91 1.55
N ASN A 138 -9.29 -7.69 1.09
CA ASN A 138 -8.41 -6.99 0.16
C ASN A 138 -7.01 -6.79 0.76
N ASN A 139 -6.91 -6.23 1.96
CA ASN A 139 -5.64 -5.99 2.64
C ASN A 139 -4.90 -7.31 2.95
N MET A 140 -5.62 -8.36 3.38
CA MET A 140 -4.99 -9.67 3.59
C MET A 140 -4.45 -10.25 2.27
N ALA A 141 -5.19 -10.13 1.17
CA ALA A 141 -4.76 -10.63 -0.11
C ALA A 141 -3.56 -9.85 -0.66
N SER A 142 -3.58 -8.52 -0.61
CA SER A 142 -2.46 -7.68 -1.05
C SER A 142 -1.23 -7.89 -0.17
N PHE A 143 -1.40 -8.02 1.16
CA PHE A 143 -0.30 -8.39 2.07
C PHE A 143 0.33 -9.73 1.70
N LEU A 144 -0.47 -10.77 1.47
CA LEU A 144 0.03 -12.10 1.10
C LEU A 144 0.81 -12.05 -0.23
N ILE A 145 0.29 -11.35 -1.23
CA ILE A 145 0.99 -11.17 -2.52
C ILE A 145 2.30 -10.40 -2.31
N GLY A 146 2.28 -9.35 -1.49
CA GLY A 146 3.49 -8.61 -1.12
C GLY A 146 4.56 -9.50 -0.50
N VAL A 147 4.18 -10.38 0.44
CA VAL A 147 5.08 -11.36 1.05
C VAL A 147 5.65 -12.31 -0.01
N VAL A 148 4.81 -12.85 -0.89
CA VAL A 148 5.26 -13.75 -1.97
C VAL A 148 6.25 -13.06 -2.91
N LEU A 149 5.96 -11.83 -3.35
CA LEU A 149 6.86 -11.07 -4.21
C LEU A 149 8.23 -10.82 -3.56
N VAL A 150 8.25 -10.50 -2.26
CA VAL A 150 9.50 -10.33 -1.50
C VAL A 150 10.28 -11.64 -1.42
N LEU A 151 9.61 -12.78 -1.21
CA LEU A 151 10.27 -14.09 -1.15
C LEU A 151 10.84 -14.50 -2.52
N VAL A 152 10.07 -14.31 -3.60
CA VAL A 152 10.51 -14.61 -4.97
C VAL A 152 11.70 -13.74 -5.37
N ALA A 153 11.69 -12.44 -5.04
CA ALA A 153 12.81 -11.54 -5.32
C ALA A 153 14.12 -11.93 -4.57
N ARG A 154 14.01 -12.73 -3.50
CA ARG A 154 15.14 -13.22 -2.72
C ARG A 154 15.72 -14.54 -3.23
N LEU A 155 14.99 -15.30 -4.05
CA LEU A 155 15.51 -16.48 -4.78
C LEU A 155 16.33 -16.02 -5.99
#